data_AF-A0A233S4Z7-F1
#
_entry.id   AF-A0A233S4Z7-F1
#
_cell.length_a   1.000
_cell.length_b   1.000
_cell.length_c   1.000
_cell.angle_alpha   90.00
_cell.angle_beta   90.00
_cell.angle_gamma   90.00
#
_symmetry.space_group_name_H-M   'P 1'
#
loop_
_entity.id
_entity.type
_entity.pdbx_description
1 polymer ?
#
loop_
_entity_poly.entity_id
_entity_poly.type
_entity_poly.pdbx_seq_one_letter_code
_entity_poly.pdbx_strand_id
1 'polypeptide(L)'
;MDINHLPAGITIPAAVTKAQAALDKLWDAYGDAQIEYADALGEGWQERAQARDAAAAKAAVLAGKPAPKSTEIARVTAMRGTALGVIEAYEQQIRAAGAVVHRAWAASMPEVREQVVSALKAAESDYDEAVNRFYAARGAVRRAVSALAAVDHMERGRPGNAPAFTERHTDDFTLVQFGRAWLADHRVSVDPGDIVKVRVHADEWGTSKVVKEFPAEDAERFIAAGIAERV
;
A
#
# COMPACT_ATOMS: atom_id res chain seq x y z
N MET A 1 14.56 8.37 0.07
CA MET A 1 13.09 8.36 0.00
C MET A 1 12.76 7.76 -1.34
N ASP A 2 12.14 6.58 -1.38
CA ASP A 2 11.80 5.95 -2.65
C ASP A 2 10.71 6.79 -3.33
N ILE A 3 11.06 7.36 -4.47
CA ILE A 3 10.21 8.26 -5.26
C ILE A 3 8.96 7.50 -5.76
N ASN A 4 9.03 6.17 -5.81
CA ASN A 4 7.94 5.30 -6.25
C ASN A 4 6.73 5.26 -5.31
N HIS A 5 6.80 5.89 -4.13
CA HIS A 5 5.67 5.95 -3.19
C HIS A 5 4.81 7.21 -3.34
N LEU A 6 5.12 8.12 -4.26
CA LEU A 6 4.24 9.26 -4.52
C LEU A 6 3.00 8.78 -5.29
N PRO A 7 1.79 9.26 -4.93
CA PRO A 7 0.60 9.02 -5.72
C PRO A 7 0.81 9.40 -7.18
N ALA A 8 0.18 8.66 -8.10
CA ALA A 8 0.23 8.98 -9.51
C ALA A 8 -0.21 10.44 -9.76
N GLY A 9 0.50 11.14 -10.65
CA GLY A 9 0.19 12.53 -11.02
C GLY A 9 0.85 13.61 -10.15
N ILE A 10 1.54 13.25 -9.06
CA ILE A 10 2.32 14.23 -8.29
C ILE A 10 3.62 14.56 -9.05
N THR A 11 3.82 15.84 -9.34
CA THR A 11 5.00 16.29 -10.08
C THR A 11 6.11 16.68 -9.11
N ILE A 12 7.28 16.09 -9.29
CA ILE A 12 8.46 16.47 -8.51
C ILE A 12 8.97 17.83 -8.99
N PRO A 13 9.18 18.80 -8.09
CA PRO A 13 9.68 20.11 -8.45
C PRO A 13 11.03 20.01 -9.19
N ALA A 14 11.19 20.77 -10.27
CA ALA A 14 12.39 20.73 -11.10
C ALA A 14 13.69 21.02 -10.32
N ALA A 15 13.62 21.85 -9.28
CA ALA A 15 14.74 22.14 -8.39
C ALA A 15 15.22 20.90 -7.63
N VAL A 16 14.27 20.07 -7.16
CA VAL A 16 14.56 18.80 -6.49
C VAL A 16 15.16 17.81 -7.48
N THR A 17 14.55 17.64 -8.65
CA THR A 17 15.06 16.74 -9.70
C THR A 17 16.48 17.11 -10.11
N LYS A 18 16.76 18.41 -10.29
CA LYS A 18 18.10 18.91 -10.61
C LYS A 18 19.10 18.64 -9.50
N ALA A 19 18.73 18.87 -8.24
CA ALA A 19 19.61 18.59 -7.10
C ALA A 19 19.88 17.09 -6.95
N GLN A 20 18.86 16.24 -7.14
CA GLN A 20 19.00 14.79 -7.09
C GLN A 20 19.93 14.30 -8.19
N ALA A 21 19.74 14.74 -9.44
CA ALA A 21 20.61 14.36 -10.55
C ALA A 21 22.07 14.77 -10.32
N ALA A 22 22.33 15.88 -9.62
CA ALA A 22 23.69 16.27 -9.24
C ALA A 22 24.29 15.35 -8.17
N LEU A 23 23.47 14.93 -7.19
CA LEU A 23 23.88 13.96 -6.17
C LEU A 23 24.16 12.58 -6.78
N ASP A 24 23.32 12.13 -7.71
CA ASP A 24 23.46 10.84 -8.38
C ASP A 24 24.78 10.79 -9.18
N LYS A 25 25.10 11.85 -9.92
CA LYS A 25 26.40 11.97 -10.62
C LYS A 25 27.61 11.88 -9.69
N LEU A 26 27.50 12.39 -8.46
CA LEU A 26 28.57 12.29 -7.48
C LEU A 26 28.71 10.86 -6.94
N TRP A 27 27.59 10.14 -6.77
CA TRP A 27 27.62 8.73 -6.43
C TRP A 27 28.21 7.87 -7.55
N ASP A 28 27.89 8.16 -8.81
CA ASP A 28 28.49 7.49 -9.96
C ASP A 28 30.01 7.72 -9.98
N ALA A 29 30.45 8.97 -9.86
CA ALA A 29 31.87 9.31 -9.82
C ALA A 29 32.60 8.69 -8.62
N TYR A 30 31.94 8.59 -7.46
CA TYR A 30 32.47 7.88 -6.29
C TYR A 30 32.62 6.38 -6.56
N GLY A 31 31.62 5.75 -7.18
CA GLY A 31 31.67 4.34 -7.59
C GLY A 31 32.79 4.07 -8.60
N ASP A 32 32.92 4.93 -9.61
CA ASP A 32 34.00 4.87 -10.61
C ASP A 32 35.37 4.97 -9.94
N ALA A 33 35.54 5.91 -8.99
CA ALA A 33 36.78 6.04 -8.24
C ALA A 33 37.08 4.80 -7.37
N GLN A 34 36.07 4.18 -6.76
CA GLN A 34 36.26 2.92 -6.03
C GLN A 34 36.72 1.79 -6.95
N ILE A 35 36.19 1.71 -8.17
CA ILE A 35 36.61 0.72 -9.17
C ILE A 35 38.04 1.00 -9.63
N GLU A 36 38.36 2.26 -9.98
CA GLU A 36 39.69 2.69 -10.41
C GLU A 36 40.76 2.34 -9.37
N TYR A 37 40.46 2.57 -8.10
CA TYR A 37 41.39 2.35 -6.98
C TYR A 37 41.18 1.03 -6.24
N ALA A 38 40.41 0.07 -6.78
CA ALA A 38 40.06 -1.17 -6.09
C ALA A 38 41.28 -1.95 -5.57
N ASP A 39 42.34 -2.03 -6.39
CA ASP A 39 43.60 -2.70 -6.03
C ASP A 39 44.27 -2.05 -4.82
N ALA A 40 44.20 -0.73 -4.71
CA ALA A 40 44.86 0.06 -3.66
C ALA A 40 43.99 0.23 -2.42
N LEU A 41 42.66 0.22 -2.56
CA LEU A 41 41.70 0.39 -1.46
C LEU A 41 41.37 -0.93 -0.77
N GLY A 42 41.30 -2.03 -1.52
CA GLY A 42 40.86 -3.32 -1.01
C GLY A 42 41.71 -3.87 0.15
N GLU A 43 41.09 -4.67 1.00
CA GLU A 43 41.79 -5.39 2.07
C GLU A 43 42.86 -6.33 1.49
N GLY A 44 43.98 -6.49 2.20
CA GLY A 44 45.10 -7.33 1.74
C GLY A 44 45.85 -6.80 0.51
N TRP A 45 45.70 -5.51 0.17
CA TRP A 45 46.41 -4.91 -0.97
C TRP A 45 47.93 -5.10 -0.90
N GLN A 46 48.52 -5.04 0.30
CA GLN A 46 49.95 -5.25 0.53
C GLN A 46 50.36 -6.66 0.14
N GLU A 47 49.62 -7.67 0.61
CA GLU A 47 49.89 -9.09 0.34
C GLU A 47 49.74 -9.38 -1.15
N ARG A 48 48.70 -8.85 -1.80
CA ARG A 48 48.51 -8.98 -3.26
C ARG A 48 49.67 -8.33 -4.03
N ALA A 49 50.10 -7.14 -3.63
CA ALA A 49 51.22 -6.45 -4.26
C ALA A 49 52.54 -7.22 -4.05
N GLN A 50 52.81 -7.71 -2.84
CA GLN A 50 53.97 -8.56 -2.53
C GLN A 50 53.96 -9.86 -3.32
N ALA A 51 52.81 -10.50 -3.50
CA ALA A 51 52.67 -11.70 -4.31
C ALA A 51 53.00 -11.43 -5.79
N ARG A 52 52.56 -10.28 -6.34
CA ARG A 52 52.91 -9.84 -7.70
C ARG A 52 54.41 -9.57 -7.83
N ASP A 53 55.01 -8.92 -6.84
CA ASP A 53 56.47 -8.67 -6.79
C ASP A 53 57.26 -9.98 -6.75
N ALA A 54 56.87 -10.93 -5.89
CA ALA A 54 57.50 -12.24 -5.79
C ALA A 54 57.38 -13.05 -7.10
N ALA A 55 56.22 -13.01 -7.75
CA ALA A 55 55.99 -13.65 -9.04
C ALA A 55 56.86 -13.03 -10.15
N ALA A 56 56.97 -11.69 -10.18
CA ALA A 56 57.81 -10.98 -11.15
C ALA A 56 59.30 -11.26 -10.95
N ALA A 57 59.76 -11.32 -9.69
CA ALA A 57 61.13 -11.69 -9.37
C ALA A 57 61.45 -13.13 -9.79
N LYS A 58 60.55 -14.09 -9.50
CA LYS A 58 60.69 -15.49 -9.94
C LYS A 58 60.78 -15.60 -11.47
N ALA A 59 59.93 -14.88 -12.19
CA ALA A 59 59.94 -14.87 -13.66
C ALA A 59 61.24 -14.29 -14.23
N ALA A 60 61.79 -13.23 -13.63
CA ALA A 60 63.06 -12.63 -14.04
C ALA A 60 64.23 -13.60 -13.87
N VAL A 61 64.31 -14.28 -12.73
CA VAL A 61 65.34 -15.29 -12.44
C VAL A 61 65.29 -16.44 -13.46
N LEU A 62 64.10 -16.97 -13.76
CA LEU A 62 63.92 -18.02 -14.77
C LEU A 62 64.33 -17.57 -16.18
N ALA A 63 64.24 -16.28 -16.47
CA ALA A 63 64.67 -15.69 -17.73
C ALA A 63 66.17 -15.27 -17.75
N GLY A 64 66.93 -15.53 -16.68
CA GLY A 64 68.33 -15.11 -16.56
C GLY A 64 68.53 -13.59 -16.47
N LYS A 65 67.49 -12.85 -16.07
CA LYS A 65 67.49 -11.38 -15.96
C LYS A 65 67.53 -10.97 -14.48
N PRO A 66 68.08 -9.78 -14.15
CA PRO A 66 67.99 -9.24 -12.79
C PRO A 66 66.54 -8.94 -12.41
N ALA A 67 66.24 -8.99 -11.11
CA ALA A 67 64.92 -8.65 -10.59
C ALA A 67 64.52 -7.19 -10.93
N PRO A 68 63.22 -6.89 -11.11
CA PRO A 68 62.75 -5.54 -11.38
C PRO A 68 63.12 -4.57 -10.26
N LYS A 69 63.51 -3.33 -10.62
CA LYS A 69 63.82 -2.27 -9.65
C LYS A 69 62.57 -1.59 -9.08
N SER A 70 61.50 -1.50 -9.86
CA SER A 70 60.21 -0.98 -9.40
C SER A 70 59.41 -2.11 -8.80
N THR A 71 58.91 -1.91 -7.57
CA THR A 71 58.04 -2.87 -6.90
C THR A 71 56.59 -2.41 -7.00
N GLU A 72 55.71 -3.37 -7.22
CA GLU A 72 54.27 -3.21 -7.18
C GLU A 72 53.81 -2.72 -5.81
N ILE A 73 54.45 -3.17 -4.72
CA ILE A 73 54.14 -2.66 -3.39
C ILE A 73 54.39 -1.14 -3.29
N ALA A 74 55.47 -0.62 -3.86
CA ALA A 74 55.74 0.82 -3.84
C ALA A 74 54.69 1.59 -4.67
N ARG A 75 54.33 1.05 -5.85
CA ARG A 75 53.31 1.65 -6.72
C ARG A 75 51.95 1.71 -6.03
N VAL A 76 51.47 0.59 -5.49
CA VAL A 76 50.15 0.50 -4.84
C VAL A 76 50.13 1.33 -3.55
N THR A 77 51.22 1.37 -2.79
CA THR A 77 51.33 2.24 -1.59
C THR A 77 51.18 3.71 -1.97
N ALA A 78 51.87 4.16 -3.01
CA ALA A 78 51.78 5.54 -3.50
C ALA A 78 50.36 5.87 -3.98
N MET A 79 49.73 4.95 -4.72
CA MET A 79 48.36 5.13 -5.19
C MET A 79 47.34 5.14 -4.05
N ARG A 80 47.55 4.40 -2.97
CA ARG A 80 46.60 4.31 -1.85
C ARG A 80 46.42 5.66 -1.16
N GLY A 81 47.47 6.45 -0.99
CA GLY A 81 47.37 7.80 -0.40
C GLY A 81 46.47 8.71 -1.24
N THR A 82 46.70 8.74 -2.56
CA THR A 82 45.86 9.49 -3.50
C THR A 82 44.42 8.97 -3.50
N ALA A 83 44.23 7.65 -3.54
CA ALA A 83 42.92 7.02 -3.56
C ALA A 83 42.09 7.40 -2.34
N LEU A 84 42.66 7.33 -1.13
CA LEU A 84 41.96 7.71 0.09
C LEU A 84 41.54 9.17 0.09
N GLY A 85 42.41 10.08 -0.35
CA GLY A 85 42.08 11.50 -0.47
C GLY A 85 40.97 11.78 -1.48
N VAL A 86 40.97 11.09 -2.62
CA VAL A 86 39.91 11.21 -3.63
C VAL A 86 38.56 10.72 -3.09
N ILE A 87 38.54 9.54 -2.45
CA ILE A 87 37.34 8.97 -1.85
C ILE A 87 36.78 9.89 -0.76
N GLU A 88 37.62 10.40 0.14
CA GLU A 88 37.19 11.32 1.20
C GLU A 88 36.61 12.63 0.61
N ALA A 89 37.24 13.17 -0.43
CA ALA A 89 36.75 14.37 -1.11
C ALA A 89 35.36 14.15 -1.73
N TYR A 90 35.12 13.00 -2.37
CA TYR A 90 33.81 12.66 -2.89
C TYR A 90 32.77 12.46 -1.78
N GLU A 91 33.11 11.81 -0.67
CA GLU A 91 32.19 11.67 0.48
C GLU A 91 31.78 13.01 1.08
N GLN A 92 32.69 13.98 1.12
CA GLN A 92 32.36 15.35 1.53
C GLN A 92 31.42 16.03 0.52
N GLN A 93 31.69 15.90 -0.78
CA GLN A 93 30.83 16.46 -1.83
C GLN A 93 29.43 15.84 -1.84
N ILE A 94 29.34 14.52 -1.69
CA ILE A 94 28.07 13.77 -1.59
C ILE A 94 27.27 14.28 -0.39
N ARG A 95 27.89 14.44 0.78
CA ARG A 95 27.21 14.99 1.97
C ARG A 95 26.69 16.41 1.72
N ALA A 96 27.49 17.26 1.09
CA ALA A 96 27.09 18.62 0.75
C ALA A 96 25.93 18.65 -0.25
N ALA A 97 25.99 17.83 -1.30
CA ALA A 97 24.93 17.69 -2.30
C ALA A 97 23.64 17.12 -1.69
N GLY A 98 23.74 16.13 -0.80
CA GLY A 98 22.61 15.62 -0.03
C GLY A 98 21.90 16.70 0.78
N ALA A 99 22.66 17.61 1.40
CA ALA A 99 22.08 18.76 2.09
C ALA A 99 21.41 19.77 1.15
N VAL A 100 21.86 19.89 -0.10
CA VAL A 100 21.18 20.70 -1.13
C VAL A 100 19.86 20.04 -1.54
N VAL A 101 19.84 18.73 -1.78
CA VAL A 101 18.61 17.97 -2.07
C VAL A 101 17.59 18.14 -0.95
N HIS A 102 18.04 18.00 0.31
CA HIS A 102 17.16 18.17 1.46
C HIS A 102 16.54 19.58 1.52
N ARG A 103 17.34 20.63 1.29
CA ARG A 103 16.83 22.02 1.25
C ARG A 103 15.86 22.26 0.11
N ALA A 104 16.14 21.70 -1.07
CA ALA A 104 15.24 21.81 -2.22
C ALA A 104 13.88 21.16 -1.92
N TRP A 105 13.89 19.97 -1.30
CA TRP A 105 12.66 19.32 -0.84
C TRP A 105 11.92 20.16 0.18
N ALA A 106 12.60 20.60 1.25
CA ALA A 106 11.99 21.39 2.31
C ALA A 106 11.32 22.67 1.78
N ALA A 107 11.96 23.36 0.83
CA ALA A 107 11.40 24.55 0.20
C ALA A 107 10.15 24.24 -0.65
N SER A 108 10.07 23.05 -1.23
CA SER A 108 8.98 22.66 -2.12
C SER A 108 7.85 21.87 -1.43
N MET A 109 8.04 21.49 -0.16
CA MET A 109 7.06 20.71 0.62
C MET A 109 5.66 21.34 0.67
N PRO A 110 5.48 22.67 0.79
CA PRO A 110 4.14 23.26 0.81
C PRO A 110 3.35 22.97 -0.48
N GLU A 111 3.98 23.16 -1.64
CA GLU A 111 3.37 22.93 -2.94
C GLU A 111 3.06 21.44 -3.16
N VAL A 112 4.03 20.56 -2.87
CA VAL A 112 3.85 19.10 -3.00
C VAL A 112 2.74 18.61 -2.07
N ARG A 113 2.65 19.15 -0.84
CA ARG A 113 1.58 18.83 0.10
C ARG A 113 0.21 19.19 -0.46
N GLU A 114 0.08 20.37 -1.07
CA GLU A 114 -1.17 20.80 -1.68
C GLU A 114 -1.58 19.87 -2.83
N GLN A 115 -0.65 19.51 -3.71
CA GLN A 115 -0.89 18.53 -4.78
C GLN A 115 -1.36 17.18 -4.22
N VAL A 116 -0.71 16.67 -3.17
CA VAL A 116 -1.08 15.40 -2.53
C VAL A 116 -2.46 15.47 -1.90
N VAL A 117 -2.81 16.57 -1.21
CA VAL A 117 -4.15 16.74 -0.63
C VAL A 117 -5.20 16.83 -1.73
N SER A 118 -4.93 17.52 -2.83
CA SER A 118 -5.85 17.58 -3.96
C SER A 118 -6.07 16.21 -4.59
N ALA A 119 -5.00 15.44 -4.80
CA ALA A 119 -5.08 14.09 -5.33
C ALA A 119 -5.86 13.15 -4.40
N LEU A 120 -5.67 13.27 -3.08
CA LEU A 120 -6.41 12.49 -2.09
C LEU A 120 -7.92 12.79 -2.15
N LYS A 121 -8.31 14.07 -2.21
CA LYS A 121 -9.72 14.46 -2.32
C LYS A 121 -10.37 13.96 -3.61
N ALA A 122 -9.63 13.98 -4.72
CA ALA A 122 -10.12 13.41 -5.98
C ALA A 122 -10.35 11.90 -5.86
N ALA A 123 -9.38 11.18 -5.27
CA ALA A 123 -9.50 9.74 -5.05
C ALA A 123 -10.67 9.38 -4.10
N GLU A 124 -10.92 10.19 -3.08
CA GLU A 124 -12.07 10.03 -2.17
C GLU A 124 -13.40 10.22 -2.92
N SER A 125 -13.50 11.27 -3.75
CA SER A 125 -14.68 11.50 -4.60
C SER A 125 -14.93 10.35 -5.57
N ASP A 126 -13.88 9.83 -6.21
CA ASP A 126 -13.99 8.70 -7.13
C ASP A 126 -14.44 7.42 -6.41
N TYR A 127 -13.94 7.22 -5.18
CA TYR A 127 -14.35 6.11 -4.33
C TYR A 127 -15.85 6.21 -3.97
N ASP A 128 -16.31 7.37 -3.52
CA ASP A 128 -17.71 7.59 -3.18
C ASP A 128 -18.63 7.38 -4.39
N GLU A 129 -18.23 7.86 -5.58
CA GLU A 129 -18.98 7.60 -6.81
C GLU A 129 -19.03 6.10 -7.13
N ALA A 130 -17.92 5.38 -7.00
CA ALA A 130 -17.87 3.95 -7.23
C ALA A 130 -18.77 3.17 -6.25
N VAL A 131 -18.79 3.55 -4.97
CA VAL A 131 -19.67 2.98 -3.95
C VAL A 131 -21.15 3.22 -4.30
N ASN A 132 -21.50 4.44 -4.70
CA ASN A 132 -22.85 4.79 -5.12
C ASN A 132 -23.30 3.97 -6.34
N ARG A 133 -22.44 3.84 -7.35
CA ARG A 133 -22.70 3.00 -8.54
C ARG A 133 -22.89 1.52 -8.16
N PHE A 134 -22.09 1.01 -7.24
CA PHE A 134 -22.24 -0.36 -6.73
C PHE A 134 -23.60 -0.58 -6.07
N TYR A 135 -24.02 0.31 -5.18
CA TYR A 135 -25.33 0.19 -4.52
C TYR A 135 -26.50 0.34 -5.50
N ALA A 136 -26.40 1.25 -6.47
CA ALA A 136 -27.39 1.37 -7.53
C ALA A 136 -27.51 0.08 -8.37
N ALA A 137 -26.39 -0.51 -8.78
CA ALA A 137 -26.35 -1.77 -9.51
C ALA A 137 -26.94 -2.93 -8.68
N ARG A 138 -26.58 -3.01 -7.40
CA ARG A 138 -27.14 -3.99 -6.46
C ARG A 138 -28.66 -3.86 -6.33
N GLY A 139 -29.19 -2.64 -6.26
CA GLY A 139 -30.63 -2.37 -6.27
C GLY A 139 -31.31 -2.85 -7.55
N ALA A 140 -30.70 -2.61 -8.71
CA ALA A 140 -31.21 -3.07 -10.00
C ALA A 140 -31.26 -4.62 -10.09
N VAL A 141 -30.22 -5.31 -9.64
CA VAL A 141 -30.19 -6.78 -9.58
C VAL A 141 -31.31 -7.32 -8.70
N ARG A 142 -31.52 -6.71 -7.52
CA ARG A 142 -32.61 -7.12 -6.61
C ARG A 142 -33.97 -6.99 -7.27
N ARG A 143 -34.26 -5.87 -7.94
CA ARG A 143 -35.52 -5.67 -8.67
C ARG A 143 -35.71 -6.71 -9.78
N ALA A 144 -34.67 -7.03 -10.54
CA ALA A 144 -34.73 -8.05 -11.58
C ALA A 144 -35.05 -9.44 -11.00
N VAL A 145 -34.43 -9.83 -9.88
CA VAL A 145 -34.73 -11.09 -9.18
C VAL A 145 -36.18 -11.13 -8.68
N SER A 146 -36.68 -10.04 -8.09
CA SER A 146 -38.07 -9.94 -7.64
C SER A 146 -39.07 -10.03 -8.80
N ALA A 147 -38.78 -9.38 -9.93
CA ALA A 147 -39.60 -9.47 -11.14
C ALA A 147 -39.61 -10.90 -11.70
N LEU A 148 -38.47 -11.57 -11.76
CA LEU A 148 -38.36 -12.96 -12.20
C LEU A 148 -39.18 -13.90 -11.31
N ALA A 149 -39.09 -13.73 -9.99
CA ALA A 149 -39.89 -14.49 -9.04
C ALA A 149 -41.40 -14.26 -9.26
N ALA A 150 -41.83 -13.02 -9.50
CA ALA A 150 -43.22 -12.71 -9.78
C ALA A 150 -43.71 -13.39 -11.08
N VAL A 151 -42.89 -13.38 -12.15
CA VAL A 151 -43.19 -14.09 -13.40
C VAL A 151 -43.35 -15.60 -13.16
N ASP A 152 -42.41 -16.24 -12.46
CA ASP A 152 -42.47 -17.67 -12.12
C ASP A 152 -43.74 -18.03 -11.31
N HIS A 153 -44.18 -17.16 -10.40
CA HIS A 153 -45.43 -17.33 -9.66
C HIS A 153 -46.68 -17.24 -10.55
N MET A 154 -46.69 -16.31 -11.52
CA MET A 154 -47.78 -16.19 -12.49
C MET A 154 -47.87 -17.41 -13.40
N GLU A 155 -46.73 -17.91 -13.91
CA GLU A 155 -46.65 -19.10 -14.76
C GLU A 155 -47.18 -20.37 -14.06
N ARG A 156 -47.01 -20.46 -12.73
CA ARG A 156 -47.54 -21.57 -11.91
C ARG A 156 -49.01 -21.42 -11.50
N GLY A 157 -49.73 -20.42 -12.00
CA GLY A 157 -51.13 -20.17 -11.65
C GLY A 157 -51.34 -19.71 -10.19
N ARG A 158 -50.31 -19.12 -9.56
CA ARG A 158 -50.37 -18.59 -8.18
C ARG A 158 -50.10 -17.08 -8.13
N PRO A 159 -50.88 -16.25 -8.84
CA PRO A 159 -50.60 -14.81 -8.96
C PRO A 159 -50.69 -14.03 -7.63
N GLY A 160 -51.44 -14.54 -6.64
CA GLY A 160 -51.61 -13.88 -5.33
C GLY A 160 -50.47 -14.11 -4.33
N ASN A 161 -49.53 -15.02 -4.60
CA ASN A 161 -48.46 -15.40 -3.67
C ASN A 161 -47.07 -14.89 -4.10
N ALA A 162 -46.98 -14.01 -5.10
CA ALA A 162 -45.71 -13.39 -5.42
C ALA A 162 -45.22 -12.58 -4.19
N PRO A 163 -44.02 -12.84 -3.65
CA PRO A 163 -43.50 -12.05 -2.55
C PRO A 163 -43.35 -10.60 -3.03
N ALA A 164 -44.26 -9.75 -2.58
CA ALA A 164 -44.18 -8.32 -2.80
C ALA A 164 -43.01 -7.79 -1.95
N PHE A 165 -41.83 -7.72 -2.56
CA PHE A 165 -40.75 -6.92 -2.01
C PHE A 165 -41.14 -5.45 -2.22
N THR A 166 -41.93 -4.90 -1.30
CA THR A 166 -42.25 -3.49 -1.30
C THR A 166 -40.96 -2.70 -1.02
N GLU A 167 -40.45 -2.01 -2.04
CA GLU A 167 -39.38 -1.01 -1.89
C GLU A 167 -39.93 0.12 -1.02
N ARG A 168 -39.72 0.04 0.31
CA ARG A 168 -39.66 1.26 1.11
C ARG A 168 -38.22 1.75 1.05
N HIS A 169 -38.02 2.79 0.24
CA HIS A 169 -36.86 3.67 0.33
C HIS A 169 -36.90 4.34 1.71
N THR A 170 -36.31 3.69 2.71
CA THR A 170 -35.74 4.39 3.85
C THR A 170 -34.24 4.23 3.70
N ASP A 171 -33.56 5.36 3.56
CA ASP A 171 -32.12 5.44 3.48
C ASP A 171 -31.47 4.57 4.59
N ASP A 172 -30.39 3.90 4.20
CA ASP A 172 -29.45 3.07 4.96
C ASP A 172 -29.83 1.75 5.63
N PHE A 173 -31.08 1.42 5.95
CA PHE A 173 -31.35 0.09 6.56
C PHE A 173 -32.63 -0.57 6.03
N THR A 174 -32.45 -1.68 5.30
CA THR A 174 -33.58 -2.48 4.78
C THR A 174 -34.26 -3.23 5.92
N LEU A 175 -35.36 -2.65 6.39
CA LEU A 175 -36.39 -3.32 7.17
C LEU A 175 -37.09 -4.37 6.29
N VAL A 176 -36.87 -5.65 6.57
CA VAL A 176 -37.69 -6.72 6.00
C VAL A 176 -39.05 -6.63 6.71
N GLN A 177 -40.07 -6.17 6.01
CA GLN A 177 -41.42 -6.13 6.57
C GLN A 177 -41.97 -7.56 6.60
N PHE A 178 -41.73 -8.27 7.71
CA PHE A 178 -42.38 -9.55 7.97
C PHE A 178 -43.88 -9.30 8.12
N GLY A 179 -44.70 -10.04 7.37
CA GLY A 179 -46.16 -9.90 7.44
C GLY A 179 -46.67 -10.20 8.86
N ARG A 180 -47.73 -9.52 9.31
CA ARG A 180 -48.34 -9.71 10.65
C ARG A 180 -48.64 -11.17 10.98
N ALA A 181 -49.02 -11.98 9.98
CA ALA A 181 -49.26 -13.40 10.16
C ALA A 181 -47.98 -14.20 10.50
N TRP A 182 -46.83 -13.82 9.94
CA TRP A 182 -45.55 -14.48 10.22
C TRP A 182 -45.03 -14.15 11.64
N LEU A 183 -45.20 -12.89 12.06
CA LEU A 183 -44.87 -12.42 13.41
C LEU A 183 -45.79 -12.99 14.50
N ALA A 184 -46.99 -13.47 14.15
CA ALA A 184 -47.88 -14.14 15.10
C ALA A 184 -47.32 -15.50 15.54
N ASP A 185 -46.55 -16.16 14.67
CA ASP A 185 -46.03 -17.52 14.88
C ASP A 185 -44.54 -17.54 15.29
N HIS A 186 -43.83 -16.40 15.25
CA HIS A 186 -42.38 -16.33 15.48
C HIS A 186 -42.02 -15.19 16.43
N ARG A 187 -41.24 -15.50 17.48
CA ARG A 187 -40.72 -14.50 18.43
C ARG A 187 -39.35 -13.97 18.00
N VAL A 188 -39.18 -12.65 18.16
CA VAL A 188 -37.93 -11.94 17.90
C VAL A 188 -37.34 -11.46 19.23
N SER A 189 -36.11 -11.88 19.51
CA SER A 189 -35.33 -11.44 20.67
C SER A 189 -34.24 -10.44 20.29
N VAL A 190 -33.97 -9.51 21.21
CA VAL A 190 -32.97 -8.43 21.08
C VAL A 190 -31.95 -8.56 22.21
N ASP A 191 -30.68 -8.87 21.89
CA ASP A 191 -29.57 -8.86 22.86
C ASP A 191 -29.08 -7.43 23.14
N PRO A 192 -28.65 -7.09 24.37
CA PRO A 192 -28.11 -5.76 24.70
C PRO A 192 -26.67 -5.54 24.16
N GLY A 193 -26.48 -4.50 23.35
CA GLY A 193 -25.16 -4.04 22.83
C GLY A 193 -25.27 -3.06 21.66
N ASP A 194 -24.16 -2.42 21.26
CA ASP A 194 -24.08 -1.41 20.17
C ASP A 194 -24.55 -1.93 18.79
N ILE A 195 -24.65 -3.26 18.64
CA ILE A 195 -25.20 -3.95 17.48
C ILE A 195 -26.20 -4.98 18.00
N VAL A 196 -27.45 -4.86 17.56
CA VAL A 196 -28.55 -5.75 17.94
C VAL A 196 -28.61 -6.93 16.98
N LYS A 197 -28.53 -8.14 17.53
CA LYS A 197 -28.67 -9.38 16.76
C LYS A 197 -30.12 -9.84 16.82
N VAL A 198 -30.80 -9.81 15.67
CA VAL A 198 -32.17 -10.32 15.55
C VAL A 198 -32.10 -11.84 15.38
N ARG A 199 -32.49 -12.55 16.44
CA ARG A 199 -32.66 -14.00 16.44
C ARG A 199 -34.12 -14.32 16.16
N VAL A 200 -34.35 -15.15 15.13
CA VAL A 200 -35.67 -15.71 14.87
C VAL A 200 -35.67 -17.11 15.47
N HIS A 201 -36.54 -17.31 16.46
CA HIS A 201 -36.77 -18.63 17.01
C HIS A 201 -37.73 -19.38 16.07
N ALA A 202 -37.26 -20.47 15.47
CA ALA A 202 -38.17 -21.49 14.98
C ALA A 202 -38.74 -22.21 16.22
N ASP A 203 -40.01 -22.61 16.11
CA ASP A 203 -40.81 -23.47 16.99
C ASP A 203 -40.04 -24.54 17.83
N GLU A 204 -40.72 -25.01 18.90
CA GLU A 204 -40.38 -25.87 20.08
C GLU A 204 -39.10 -26.73 20.15
N TRP A 205 -38.31 -26.85 19.08
CA TRP A 205 -37.14 -27.71 18.91
C TRP A 205 -35.79 -26.94 18.95
N GLY A 206 -35.79 -25.66 19.33
CA GLY A 206 -34.66 -25.02 20.01
C GLY A 206 -33.43 -24.61 19.19
N THR A 207 -33.44 -24.72 17.86
CA THR A 207 -32.31 -24.24 17.04
C THR A 207 -32.56 -22.81 16.55
N SER A 208 -32.15 -21.83 17.37
CA SER A 208 -32.16 -20.42 16.99
C SER A 208 -31.07 -20.12 15.95
N LYS A 209 -31.44 -19.53 14.81
CA LYS A 209 -30.48 -18.96 13.84
C LYS A 209 -30.48 -17.44 13.97
N VAL A 210 -29.29 -16.85 14.11
CA VAL A 210 -29.11 -15.41 13.99
C VAL A 210 -29.32 -15.07 12.51
N VAL A 211 -30.37 -14.31 12.20
CA VAL A 211 -30.75 -14.02 10.81
C VAL A 211 -30.10 -12.72 10.33
N LYS A 212 -29.92 -11.73 11.22
CA LYS A 212 -29.37 -10.43 10.83
C LYS A 212 -28.94 -9.57 12.03
N GLU A 213 -27.96 -8.70 11.84
CA GLU A 213 -27.51 -7.70 12.81
C GLU A 213 -27.99 -6.30 12.37
N PHE A 214 -28.43 -5.47 13.32
CA PHE A 214 -28.96 -4.11 13.11
C PHE A 214 -28.34 -3.11 14.10
N PRO A 215 -28.30 -1.80 13.78
CA PRO A 215 -27.92 -0.75 14.73
C PRO A 215 -28.88 -0.66 15.93
N ALA A 216 -28.38 -0.23 17.10
CA ALA A 216 -29.14 -0.19 18.35
C ALA A 216 -30.40 0.70 18.32
N GLU A 217 -30.38 1.78 17.54
CA GLU A 217 -31.51 2.73 17.42
C GLU A 217 -32.75 2.12 16.74
N ASP A 218 -32.55 1.19 15.79
CA ASP A 218 -33.66 0.53 15.10
C ASP A 218 -34.33 -0.55 15.96
N ALA A 219 -33.58 -1.16 16.87
CA ALA A 219 -34.12 -2.14 17.80
C ALA A 219 -35.12 -1.54 18.79
N GLU A 220 -34.82 -0.35 19.33
CA GLU A 220 -35.73 0.38 20.21
C GLU A 220 -37.04 0.74 19.49
N ARG A 221 -36.98 1.05 18.19
CA ARG A 221 -38.19 1.27 17.38
C ARG A 221 -39.04 0.01 17.26
N PHE A 222 -38.44 -1.17 17.12
CA PHE A 222 -39.20 -2.43 17.06
C PHE A 222 -39.82 -2.83 18.39
N ILE A 223 -39.11 -2.59 19.49
CA ILE A 223 -39.63 -2.81 20.85
C ILE A 223 -40.81 -1.87 21.11
N ALA A 224 -40.66 -0.57 20.81
CA ALA A 224 -41.74 0.41 20.99
C ALA A 224 -42.98 0.12 20.12
N ALA A 225 -42.81 -0.51 18.96
CA ALA A 225 -43.89 -0.94 18.08
C ALA A 225 -44.55 -2.26 18.51
N GLY A 226 -44.05 -2.92 19.57
CA GLY A 226 -44.55 -4.22 20.06
C GLY A 226 -44.23 -5.39 19.12
N ILE A 227 -43.23 -5.23 18.25
CA ILE A 227 -42.83 -6.25 17.25
C ILE A 227 -41.75 -7.17 17.81
N ALA A 228 -40.96 -6.69 18.77
CA ALA A 228 -39.92 -7.44 19.46
C ALA A 228 -40.01 -7.19 20.97
N GLU A 229 -39.46 -8.11 21.77
CA GLU A 229 -39.36 -7.96 23.22
C GLU A 229 -37.88 -7.94 23.65
N ARG A 230 -37.57 -7.14 24.67
CA ARG A 230 -36.28 -7.26 25.36
C ARG A 230 -36.30 -8.59 26.11
N VAL A 231 -35.27 -9.40 25.86
CA VAL A 231 -35.05 -10.65 26.60
C VAL A 231 -34.17 -10.37 27.81
#